data_AF-A0A7H9BRD7-F1
#
_entry.id   AF-A0A7H9BRD7-F1
#
_cell.length_a   1.000
_cell.length_b   1.000
_cell.length_c   1.000
_cell.angle_alpha   90.00
_cell.angle_beta   90.00
_cell.angle_gamma   90.00
#
_symmetry.space_group_name_H-M   'P 1'
#
loop_
_entity.id
_entity.type
_entity.pdbx_description
1 polymer ?
#
loop_
_entity_poly.entity_id
_entity_poly.type
_entity_poly.pdbx_seq_one_letter_code
_entity_poly.pdbx_strand_id
1 'polypeptide(L)'
;MTFLARLKGPMGQKNKAVRGTAEGRRHMARVAQLPCVACHRPGPSEVHHCICGRFGQRKASDTNTIPLCPECHRLGPNAIHQNKRAWVDAHGPDYGFLPLVAAQLNQNDDQILGDWF
;
A
#
# COMPACT_ATOMS: atom_id res chain seq x y z
N MET A 1 -29.21 23.60 -11.53
CA MET A 1 -28.32 22.91 -10.58
C MET A 1 -28.74 21.45 -10.51
N THR A 2 -28.12 20.58 -11.31
CA THR A 2 -28.50 19.17 -11.38
C THR A 2 -27.67 18.41 -10.36
N PHE A 3 -28.23 18.16 -9.18
CA PHE A 3 -27.67 17.21 -8.23
C PHE A 3 -27.82 15.81 -8.82
N LEU A 4 -26.79 15.30 -9.51
CA LEU A 4 -26.69 13.89 -9.80
C LEU A 4 -26.41 13.16 -8.49
N ALA A 5 -27.48 12.70 -7.83
CA ALA A 5 -27.38 11.75 -6.75
C ALA A 5 -26.57 10.55 -7.25
N ARG A 6 -25.41 10.32 -6.63
CA ARG A 6 -24.56 9.17 -6.91
C ARG A 6 -25.31 7.93 -6.42
N LEU A 7 -26.13 7.34 -7.31
CA LEU A 7 -26.90 6.13 -7.00
C LEU A 7 -25.92 5.06 -6.51
N LYS A 8 -26.01 4.73 -5.23
CA LYS A 8 -25.27 3.62 -4.63
C LYS A 8 -25.75 2.36 -5.38
N GLY A 9 -24.82 1.63 -5.99
CA GLY A 9 -25.14 0.37 -6.67
C GLY A 9 -25.89 -0.61 -5.76
N PRO A 10 -26.54 -1.65 -6.31
CA PRO A 10 -27.37 -2.56 -5.55
C PRO A 10 -26.59 -3.16 -4.37
N MET A 11 -27.30 -3.28 -3.24
CA MET A 11 -26.77 -3.81 -1.99
C MET A 11 -26.10 -5.17 -2.23
N GLY A 12 -24.84 -5.32 -1.79
CA GLY A 12 -24.05 -6.54 -1.98
C GLY A 12 -23.07 -6.53 -3.15
N GLN A 13 -23.11 -5.52 -4.04
CA GLN A 13 -22.04 -5.32 -5.01
C GLN A 13 -20.82 -4.70 -4.33
N LYS A 14 -19.77 -5.50 -4.18
CA LYS A 14 -18.45 -5.01 -3.76
C LYS A 14 -17.76 -4.37 -4.96
N ASN A 15 -17.17 -3.20 -4.77
CA ASN A 15 -16.29 -2.62 -5.78
C ASN A 15 -15.20 -3.64 -6.15
N LYS A 16 -14.95 -3.79 -7.44
CA LYS A 16 -13.89 -4.68 -7.92
C LYS A 16 -12.55 -4.15 -7.41
N ALA A 17 -11.70 -5.05 -6.90
CA ALA A 17 -10.36 -4.69 -6.50
C ALA A 17 -9.60 -4.06 -7.69
N VAL A 18 -8.91 -2.96 -7.43
CA VAL A 18 -8.05 -2.28 -8.42
C VAL A 18 -6.79 -3.12 -8.55
N ARG A 19 -6.76 -4.04 -9.52
CA ARG A 19 -5.64 -4.97 -9.73
C ARG A 19 -5.29 -5.06 -11.21
N GLY A 20 -4.03 -4.77 -11.53
CA GLY A 20 -3.53 -4.80 -12.91
C GLY A 20 -4.10 -3.69 -13.79
N THR A 21 -4.73 -2.67 -13.20
CA THR A 21 -5.22 -1.49 -13.92
C THR A 21 -4.08 -0.49 -14.13
N ALA A 22 -4.26 0.47 -15.04
CA ALA A 22 -3.29 1.56 -15.21
C ALA A 22 -3.14 2.40 -13.93
N GLU A 23 -4.25 2.63 -13.22
CA GLU A 23 -4.27 3.32 -11.93
C GLU A 23 -3.51 2.56 -10.85
N GLY A 24 -3.74 1.24 -10.74
CA GLY A 24 -3.03 0.39 -9.78
C GLY A 24 -1.53 0.38 -10.02
N ARG A 25 -1.10 0.30 -11.29
CA ARG A 25 0.32 0.42 -11.65
C ARG A 25 0.92 1.77 -11.27
N ARG A 26 0.22 2.88 -11.52
CA ARG A 26 0.68 4.22 -11.11
C ARG A 26 0.79 4.36 -9.60
N HIS A 27 -0.19 3.85 -8.85
CA HIS A 27 -0.14 3.85 -7.40
C HIS A 27 1.08 3.07 -6.88
N MET A 28 1.26 1.82 -7.34
CA MET A 28 2.41 1.00 -6.93
C MET A 28 3.75 1.62 -7.31
N ALA A 29 3.84 2.28 -8.47
CA ALA A 29 5.05 3.00 -8.88
C ALA A 29 5.40 4.14 -7.91
N ARG A 30 4.41 4.89 -7.42
CA ARG A 30 4.61 5.91 -6.38
C ARG A 30 5.01 5.29 -5.04
N VAL A 31 4.34 4.21 -4.62
CA VAL A 31 4.70 3.46 -3.41
C VAL A 31 6.16 3.00 -3.46
N ALA A 32 6.64 2.48 -4.59
CA ALA A 32 8.02 2.03 -4.73
C ALA A 32 9.08 3.12 -4.50
N GLN A 33 8.73 4.40 -4.66
CA GLN A 33 9.66 5.52 -4.41
C GLN A 33 9.76 5.91 -2.94
N LEU A 34 8.86 5.42 -2.09
CA LEU A 34 8.88 5.74 -0.66
C LEU A 34 9.97 4.96 0.08
N PRO A 35 10.50 5.49 1.21
CA PRO A 35 11.34 4.72 2.11
C PRO A 35 10.58 3.54 2.70
N CYS A 36 11.30 2.54 3.18
CA CYS A 36 10.71 1.38 3.85
C CYS A 36 9.86 1.85 5.04
N VAL A 37 8.57 1.52 5.06
CA VAL A 37 7.67 2.01 6.11
C VAL A 37 7.97 1.40 7.48
N ALA A 38 8.62 0.23 7.52
CA ALA A 38 8.91 -0.49 8.76
C ALA A 38 10.25 -0.09 9.41
N CYS A 39 11.28 0.26 8.62
CA CYS A 39 12.63 0.54 9.13
C CYS A 39 13.23 1.86 8.63
N HIS A 40 12.49 2.62 7.84
CA HIS A 40 12.89 3.92 7.28
C HIS A 40 14.13 3.91 6.39
N ARG A 41 14.60 2.73 5.94
CA ARG A 41 15.64 2.64 4.91
C ARG A 41 15.23 3.47 3.69
N PRO A 42 16.11 4.32 3.13
CA PRO A 42 15.82 5.07 1.92
C PRO A 42 15.37 4.17 0.77
N GLY A 43 14.49 4.69 -0.08
CA GLY A 43 14.05 3.99 -1.29
C GLY A 43 15.17 3.83 -2.32
N PRO A 44 14.91 3.11 -3.43
CA PRO A 44 13.61 2.53 -3.78
C PRO A 44 13.26 1.28 -2.95
N SER A 45 11.98 1.16 -2.60
CA SER A 45 11.43 0.02 -1.86
C SER A 45 10.76 -0.99 -2.80
N GLU A 46 10.65 -2.25 -2.35
CA GLU A 46 9.79 -3.24 -2.99
C GLU A 46 8.33 -2.98 -2.60
N VAL A 47 7.40 -3.21 -3.54
CA VAL A 47 5.95 -3.06 -3.31
C VAL A 47 5.41 -4.35 -2.68
N HIS A 48 4.96 -4.26 -1.44
CA HIS A 48 4.34 -5.37 -0.72
C HIS A 48 2.82 -5.26 -0.74
N HIS A 49 2.11 -6.23 -1.33
CA HIS A 49 0.66 -6.35 -1.16
C HIS A 49 0.34 -6.92 0.22
N CYS A 50 -0.43 -6.18 1.03
CA CYS A 50 -0.78 -6.60 2.40
C CYS A 50 -1.33 -8.05 2.44
N ILE A 51 -0.76 -8.85 3.35
CA ILE A 51 -1.09 -10.26 3.57
C ILE A 51 -1.65 -10.59 4.95
N CYS A 52 -1.69 -9.65 5.89
CA CYS A 52 -2.27 -9.88 7.22
C CYS A 52 -3.80 -9.90 7.20
N GLY A 53 -4.42 -10.70 8.07
CA GLY A 53 -5.87 -10.72 8.27
C GLY A 53 -6.72 -11.24 7.10
N ARG A 54 -6.10 -11.88 6.10
CA ARG A 54 -6.80 -12.34 4.88
C ARG A 54 -6.77 -13.85 4.71
N PHE A 55 -7.81 -14.35 4.05
CA PHE A 55 -7.96 -15.76 3.67
C PHE A 55 -7.95 -15.87 2.14
N GLY A 56 -6.94 -16.55 1.57
CA GLY A 56 -6.84 -16.82 0.12
C GLY A 56 -5.58 -16.29 -0.58
N GLN A 57 -5.25 -16.88 -1.73
CA GLN A 57 -3.97 -16.72 -2.45
C GLN A 57 -3.91 -15.56 -3.47
N ARG A 58 -5.05 -14.90 -3.76
CA ARG A 58 -5.06 -13.77 -4.70
C ARG A 58 -4.20 -12.63 -4.14
N LYS A 59 -3.67 -11.69 -4.92
CA LYS A 59 -3.03 -10.50 -4.32
C LYS A 59 -4.09 -9.60 -3.64
N ALA A 60 -3.68 -8.63 -2.83
CA ALA A 60 -4.60 -7.59 -2.36
C ALA A 60 -5.01 -6.66 -3.53
N SER A 61 -5.75 -5.59 -3.27
CA SER A 61 -5.83 -4.47 -4.24
C SER A 61 -4.43 -3.88 -4.44
N ASP A 62 -4.11 -3.36 -5.62
CA ASP A 62 -2.85 -2.63 -5.85
C ASP A 62 -2.78 -1.37 -4.99
N THR A 63 -3.93 -0.84 -4.56
CA THR A 63 -4.06 0.27 -3.58
C THR A 63 -3.83 -0.15 -2.13
N ASN A 64 -3.72 -1.45 -1.86
CA ASN A 64 -3.44 -2.00 -0.53
C ASN A 64 -2.01 -2.53 -0.53
N THR A 65 -1.08 -1.63 -0.83
CA THR A 65 0.35 -1.93 -0.88
C THR A 65 1.14 -0.98 0.02
N ILE A 66 2.26 -1.47 0.53
CA ILE A 66 3.18 -0.70 1.38
C ILE A 66 4.63 -0.84 0.87
N PRO A 67 5.49 0.18 1.07
CA PRO A 67 6.88 0.15 0.66
C PRO A 67 7.73 -0.59 1.70
N LEU A 68 8.39 -1.67 1.31
CA LEU A 68 9.31 -2.42 2.18
C LEU A 68 10.68 -2.60 1.52
N CYS A 69 11.77 -2.43 2.27
CA CYS A 69 13.09 -2.84 1.77
C CYS A 69 13.17 -4.38 1.67
N PRO A 70 14.08 -4.95 0.86
CA PRO A 70 14.19 -6.40 0.69
C PRO A 70 14.32 -7.18 2.01
N GLU A 71 15.05 -6.64 3.00
CA GLU A 71 15.26 -7.22 4.33
C GLU A 71 13.97 -7.28 5.15
N CYS A 72 13.13 -6.25 5.10
CA CYS A 72 11.81 -6.24 5.74
C CYS A 72 10.78 -7.05 4.94
N HIS A 73 10.91 -7.10 3.62
CA HIS A 73 9.92 -7.73 2.75
C HIS A 73 10.07 -9.26 2.69
N ARG A 74 11.26 -9.76 2.33
CA ARG A 74 11.46 -11.17 1.98
C ARG A 74 12.82 -11.78 2.36
N LEU A 75 13.84 -11.00 2.70
CA LEU A 75 15.20 -11.53 2.93
C LEU A 75 15.55 -11.72 4.41
N GLY A 76 15.08 -10.85 5.29
CA GLY A 76 15.42 -10.90 6.71
C GLY A 76 14.74 -12.05 7.45
N PRO A 77 15.30 -12.48 8.59
CA PRO A 77 14.73 -13.58 9.39
C PRO A 77 13.34 -13.25 9.94
N ASN A 78 13.06 -11.96 10.18
CA ASN A 78 11.77 -11.45 10.64
C ASN A 78 10.96 -10.76 9.53
N ALA A 79 11.34 -10.96 8.26
CA ALA A 79 10.63 -10.36 7.14
C ALA A 79 9.18 -10.86 7.04
N ILE A 80 8.26 -10.03 6.54
CA ILE A 80 6.83 -10.37 6.47
C ILE A 80 6.55 -11.69 5.72
N HIS A 81 7.32 -11.98 4.66
CA HIS A 81 7.20 -13.23 3.90
C HIS A 81 7.98 -14.42 4.49
N GLN A 82 8.86 -14.21 5.47
CA GLN A 82 9.65 -15.27 6.12
C GLN A 82 9.06 -15.68 7.47
N ASN A 83 8.75 -14.70 8.32
CA ASN A 83 8.20 -14.93 9.65
C ASN A 83 7.13 -13.88 9.97
N LYS A 84 5.94 -14.08 9.40
CA LYS A 84 4.79 -13.18 9.59
C LYS A 84 4.44 -12.98 11.07
N ARG A 85 4.63 -13.98 11.92
CA ARG A 85 4.33 -13.86 13.36
C ARG A 85 5.29 -12.88 14.02
N ALA A 86 6.59 -13.06 13.84
CA ALA A 86 7.60 -12.13 14.37
C ALA A 86 7.44 -10.72 13.81
N TRP A 87 7.10 -10.58 12.52
CA TRP A 87 6.75 -9.31 11.92
C TRP A 87 5.60 -8.62 12.66
N VAL A 88 4.46 -9.33 12.82
CA VAL A 88 3.25 -8.77 13.44
C VAL A 88 3.49 -8.40 14.89
N ASP A 89 4.32 -9.17 15.60
CA ASP A 89 4.67 -8.88 16.99
C ASP A 89 5.54 -7.62 17.10
N ALA A 90 6.40 -7.35 16.12
CA ALA A 90 7.28 -6.16 16.12
C ALA A 90 6.60 -4.89 15.54
N HIS A 91 5.75 -5.04 14.52
CA HIS A 91 5.26 -3.93 13.70
C HIS A 91 3.74 -3.81 13.67
N GLY A 92 3.01 -4.80 14.18
CA GLY A 92 1.58 -4.96 13.93
C GLY A 92 1.28 -5.52 12.52
N PRO A 93 0.00 -5.64 12.16
CA PRO A 93 -0.39 -6.12 10.85
C PRO A 93 0.05 -5.14 9.73
N ASP A 94 0.50 -5.68 8.59
CA ASP A 94 0.98 -4.88 7.45
C ASP A 94 0.01 -3.78 6.98
N TYR A 95 -1.30 -4.06 6.97
CA TYR A 95 -2.33 -3.08 6.60
C TYR A 95 -2.40 -1.87 7.55
N GLY A 96 -1.83 -1.98 8.75
CA GLY A 96 -1.75 -0.88 9.72
C GLY A 96 -0.91 0.29 9.21
N PHE A 97 -0.01 0.07 8.25
CA PHE A 97 0.80 1.11 7.64
C PHE A 97 0.10 1.88 6.51
N LEU A 98 -1.05 1.41 6.00
CA LEU A 98 -1.73 2.04 4.86
C LEU A 98 -2.06 3.53 5.08
N PRO A 99 -2.53 3.99 6.27
CA PRO A 99 -2.76 5.41 6.52
C PRO A 99 -1.47 6.25 6.44
N LEU A 100 -0.36 5.72 6.94
CA LEU A 100 0.94 6.40 6.89
C LEU A 100 1.44 6.50 5.45
N VAL A 101 1.35 5.41 4.68
CA VAL A 101 1.73 5.41 3.25
C VAL A 101 0.87 6.40 2.47
N ALA A 102 -0.43 6.49 2.73
CA ALA A 102 -1.29 7.49 2.10
C ALA A 102 -0.86 8.92 2.44
N ALA A 103 -0.47 9.21 3.68
CA ALA A 103 0.03 10.51 4.07
C ALA A 103 1.36 10.87 3.38
N GLN A 104 2.31 9.92 3.29
CA GLN A 104 3.58 10.12 2.60
C GLN A 104 3.38 10.38 1.10
N LEU A 105 2.46 9.64 0.48
CA LEU A 105 2.10 9.83 -0.92
C LEU A 105 1.55 11.24 -1.18
N ASN A 106 0.70 11.76 -0.29
CA ASN A 106 0.18 13.12 -0.40
C ASN A 106 1.26 14.19 -0.18
N GLN A 107 2.12 14.02 0.82
CA GLN A 107 3.23 14.94 1.08
C GLN A 107 4.19 15.04 -0.10
N ASN A 108 4.51 13.91 -0.74
CA ASN A 108 5.33 13.89 -1.95
C ASN A 108 4.64 14.62 -3.10
N ASP A 109 3.32 14.48 -3.25
CA ASP A 109 2.56 15.21 -4.28
C ASP A 109 2.60 16.72 -4.00
N ASP A 110 2.44 17.14 -2.74
CA ASP A 110 2.50 18.55 -2.34
C ASP A 110 3.90 19.15 -2.55
N GLN A 111 4.97 18.40 -2.22
CA GLN A 111 6.35 18.81 -2.47
C GLN A 111 6.61 18.98 -3.97
N ILE A 112 6.21 17.98 -4.77
CA ILE A 112 6.33 18.07 -6.22
C ILE A 112 5.64 19.33 -6.70
N LEU A 113 4.38 19.58 -6.32
CA LEU A 113 3.63 20.77 -6.75
C LEU A 113 4.22 22.09 -6.24
N GLY A 114 4.76 22.10 -5.02
CA GLY A 114 5.40 23.27 -4.40
C GLY A 114 6.71 23.66 -5.08
N ASP A 115 7.46 22.70 -5.62
CA ASP A 115 8.71 22.95 -6.34
C ASP A 115 8.52 23.57 -7.74
N TRP A 116 7.28 23.67 -8.24
CA TRP A 116 6.95 24.27 -9.55
C TRP A 116 6.52 25.75 -9.49
N PHE A 117 6.28 26.31 -8.30
CA PHE A 117 5.84 27.71 -8.10
C PHE A 117 6.87 28.50 -7.28
#